data_AF-A0A7V0UKW6-F1
#
_entry.id   AF-A0A7V0UKW6-F1
#
_cell.length_a   1.000
_cell.length_b   1.000
_cell.length_c   1.000
_cell.angle_alpha   90.00
_cell.angle_beta   90.00
_cell.angle_gamma   90.00
#
_symmetry.space_group_name_H-M   'P 1'
#
loop_
_entity.id
_entity.type
_entity.pdbx_description
1 polymer ?
#
loop_
_entity_poly.entity_id
_entity_poly.type
_entity_poly.pdbx_seq_one_letter_code
_entity_poly.pdbx_strand_id
1 'polypeptide(L)'
;MRRLFMLVILSGLVLSSNAFAQIAGKWTGEQVGPGPRNPVVLEIKVTGSNVTGTYAMGANPPIPISNGKVNGGKITFTTDQELRGNKIEQAWNGEVNGDELILTRTILVNGRTYRGRGYDEPVKLTRAR
;
A
#
# COMPACT_ATOMS: atom_id res chain seq x y z
N MET A 1 -6.69 19.61 -54.21
CA MET A 1 -7.92 19.19 -53.49
C MET A 1 -7.51 18.56 -52.17
N ARG A 2 -8.10 18.78 -51.00
CA ARG A 2 -8.98 19.81 -50.43
C ARG A 2 -9.23 19.29 -49.01
N ARG A 3 -8.65 19.97 -48.00
CA ARG A 3 -9.14 20.11 -46.61
C ARG A 3 -9.07 18.84 -45.73
N LEU A 4 -8.89 18.85 -44.42
CA LEU A 4 -8.78 19.89 -43.39
C LEU A 4 -8.30 19.16 -42.10
N PHE A 5 -7.38 19.78 -41.35
CA PHE A 5 -7.40 19.98 -39.89
C PHE A 5 -7.99 18.92 -38.94
N MET A 6 -7.19 18.55 -37.93
CA MET A 6 -7.52 18.48 -36.49
C MET A 6 -6.36 17.77 -35.77
N LEU A 7 -5.91 18.08 -34.57
CA LEU A 7 -6.03 19.21 -33.65
C LEU A 7 -4.91 18.96 -32.63
N VAL A 8 -4.23 20.02 -32.22
CA VAL A 8 -3.28 20.04 -31.10
C VAL A 8 -3.91 19.46 -29.84
N ILE A 9 -3.25 18.49 -29.19
CA ILE A 9 -3.37 18.29 -27.73
C ILE A 9 -1.95 18.16 -27.16
N LEU A 10 -1.32 19.34 -27.07
CA LEU A 10 -0.34 19.64 -26.05
C LEU A 10 -1.11 19.79 -24.72
N SER A 11 -1.42 18.68 -24.06
CA SER A 11 -1.89 18.70 -22.68
C SER A 11 -0.73 18.31 -21.78
N GLY A 12 -0.07 19.33 -21.25
CA GLY A 12 0.95 19.17 -20.23
C GLY A 12 0.40 18.38 -19.05
N LEU A 13 0.99 17.22 -18.78
CA LEU A 13 0.80 16.53 -17.52
C LEU A 13 1.78 17.11 -16.51
N VAL A 14 1.50 18.32 -16.05
CA VAL A 14 2.09 18.82 -14.81
C VAL A 14 1.26 18.22 -13.66
N LEU A 15 1.59 16.99 -13.26
CA LEU A 15 1.10 16.38 -12.02
C LEU A 15 2.28 16.30 -11.04
N SER A 16 2.81 17.46 -10.66
CA SER A 16 3.82 17.54 -9.60
C SER A 16 3.35 18.52 -8.54
N SER A 17 2.31 18.15 -7.78
CA SER A 17 2.01 18.72 -6.46
C SER A 17 0.87 17.97 -5.77
N ASN A 18 1.24 16.84 -5.14
CA ASN A 18 0.66 16.24 -3.94
C ASN A 18 0.70 14.71 -3.97
N ALA A 19 1.81 14.15 -4.45
CA ALA A 19 2.04 12.72 -4.38
C ALA A 19 1.91 12.15 -2.93
N PHE A 20 2.13 13.02 -1.94
CA PHE A 20 1.86 12.77 -0.53
C PHE A 20 0.36 12.73 -0.17
N ALA A 21 -0.45 13.65 -0.71
CA ALA A 21 -1.89 13.68 -0.41
C ALA A 21 -2.66 12.54 -1.08
N GLN A 22 -2.22 12.07 -2.26
CA GLN A 22 -2.81 10.89 -2.88
C GLN A 22 -2.59 9.61 -2.04
N ILE A 23 -1.50 9.48 -1.29
CA ILE A 23 -1.25 8.26 -0.49
C ILE A 23 -2.03 8.27 0.83
N ALA A 24 -2.25 9.46 1.41
CA ALA A 24 -3.02 9.61 2.63
C ALA A 24 -4.48 9.14 2.47
N GLY A 25 -5.07 8.70 3.58
CA GLY A 25 -6.44 8.25 3.66
C GLY A 25 -6.60 6.77 3.97
N LYS A 26 -7.82 6.28 3.80
CA LYS A 26 -8.20 4.90 4.11
C LYS A 26 -8.27 4.09 2.82
N TRP A 27 -7.68 2.91 2.86
CA TRP A 27 -7.61 1.94 1.78
C TRP A 27 -8.17 0.61 2.25
N THR A 28 -8.95 -0.05 1.40
CA THR A 28 -9.60 -1.32 1.72
C THR A 28 -9.43 -2.32 0.59
N GLY A 29 -9.45 -3.61 0.92
CA GLY A 29 -9.35 -4.65 -0.08
C GLY A 29 -9.33 -6.02 0.55
N GLU A 30 -8.77 -6.99 -0.15
CA GLU A 30 -8.63 -8.35 0.35
C GLU A 30 -7.21 -8.86 0.18
N GLN A 31 -6.75 -9.61 1.18
CA GLN A 31 -5.43 -10.23 1.15
C GLN A 31 -5.52 -11.70 1.49
N VAL A 32 -4.70 -12.49 0.81
CA VAL A 32 -4.49 -13.89 1.18
C VAL A 32 -3.70 -13.97 2.49
N GLY A 33 -4.18 -14.76 3.45
CA GLY A 33 -3.49 -15.05 4.71
C GLY A 33 -3.33 -16.56 4.92
N PRO A 34 -3.00 -17.00 6.15
CA PRO A 34 -2.97 -18.43 6.50
C PRO A 34 -4.31 -19.15 6.24
N GLY A 35 -5.43 -18.41 6.19
CA GLY A 35 -6.78 -18.91 5.88
C GLY A 35 -7.36 -18.34 4.56
N PRO A 36 -8.69 -18.19 4.46
CA PRO A 36 -9.37 -17.52 3.35
C PRO A 36 -8.84 -16.08 3.12
N ARG A 37 -9.24 -15.46 2.01
CA ARG A 37 -9.01 -14.03 1.80
C ARG A 37 -9.66 -13.26 2.96
N ASN A 38 -8.88 -12.40 3.60
CA ASN A 38 -9.35 -11.58 4.71
C ASN A 38 -9.50 -10.13 4.24
N PRO A 39 -10.54 -9.41 4.72
CA PRO A 39 -10.65 -7.99 4.47
C PRO A 39 -9.44 -7.27 5.07
N VAL A 40 -8.91 -6.30 4.35
CA VAL A 40 -7.82 -5.43 4.79
C VAL A 40 -8.33 -4.02 4.92
N VAL A 41 -7.88 -3.33 5.98
CA VAL A 41 -8.03 -1.90 6.16
C VAL A 41 -6.66 -1.31 6.44
N LEU A 42 -6.26 -0.34 5.63
CA LEU A 42 -5.00 0.40 5.78
C LEU A 42 -5.34 1.89 5.87
N GLU A 43 -5.06 2.48 7.02
CA GLU A 43 -5.24 3.92 7.24
C GLU A 43 -3.87 4.59 7.25
N ILE A 44 -3.67 5.56 6.37
CA ILE A 44 -2.39 6.23 6.16
C ILE A 44 -2.52 7.72 6.45
N LYS A 45 -1.61 8.22 7.28
CA LYS A 45 -1.33 9.64 7.49
C LYS A 45 0.07 9.96 6.99
N VAL A 46 0.21 11.07 6.26
CA VAL A 46 1.49 11.51 5.69
C VAL A 46 1.86 12.87 6.26
N THR A 47 3.07 12.97 6.81
CA THR A 47 3.66 14.23 7.30
C THR A 47 5.05 14.39 6.70
N GLY A 48 5.18 15.27 5.69
CA GLY A 48 6.38 15.35 4.87
C GLY A 48 6.62 14.02 4.14
N SER A 49 7.79 13.41 4.34
CA SER A 49 8.13 12.08 3.80
C SER A 49 7.82 10.92 4.75
N ASN A 50 7.30 11.19 5.95
CA ASN A 50 6.99 10.16 6.94
C ASN A 50 5.56 9.66 6.78
N VAL A 51 5.39 8.35 6.91
CA VAL A 51 4.09 7.68 6.91
C VAL A 51 3.83 7.08 8.28
N THR A 52 2.62 7.31 8.80
CA THR A 52 2.10 6.70 10.03
C THR A 52 0.69 6.18 9.78
N GLY A 53 0.17 5.38 10.69
CA GLY A 53 -1.19 4.87 10.58
C GLY A 53 -1.32 3.45 11.08
N THR A 54 -2.31 2.72 10.56
CA THR A 54 -2.64 1.38 11.03
C THR A 54 -2.95 0.44 9.87
N TYR A 55 -2.62 -0.83 10.07
CA TYR A 55 -2.93 -1.92 9.18
C TYR A 55 -3.75 -2.96 9.94
N ALA A 56 -4.92 -3.33 9.42
CA ALA A 56 -5.78 -4.36 9.99
C ALA A 56 -6.13 -5.41 8.94
N MET A 57 -6.22 -6.67 9.37
CA MET A 57 -6.57 -7.81 8.52
C MET A 57 -7.58 -8.71 9.24
N GLY A 58 -8.75 -8.92 8.64
CA GLY A 58 -9.82 -9.72 9.22
C GLY A 58 -10.29 -9.14 10.56
N ALA A 59 -10.48 -10.01 11.54
CA ALA A 59 -10.85 -9.64 12.91
C ALA A 59 -9.64 -9.34 13.82
N ASN A 60 -8.42 -9.31 13.29
CA ASN A 60 -7.24 -9.02 14.10
C ASN A 60 -7.22 -7.54 14.52
N PRO A 61 -6.71 -7.23 15.72
CA PRO A 61 -6.49 -5.84 16.13
C PRO A 61 -5.65 -5.06 15.12
N PRO A 62 -5.91 -3.76 14.89
CA PRO A 62 -5.07 -2.93 14.05
C PRO A 62 -3.63 -2.86 14.57
N ILE A 63 -2.67 -3.02 13.67
CA ILE A 63 -1.24 -2.96 13.95
C ILE A 63 -0.72 -1.60 13.51
N PRO A 64 0.05 -0.87 14.34
CA PRO A 64 0.62 0.40 13.93
C PRO A 64 1.67 0.22 12.83
N ILE A 65 1.71 1.18 11.92
CA ILE A 65 2.77 1.30 10.91
C ILE A 65 4.05 1.81 11.58
N SER A 66 5.15 1.11 11.33
CA SER A 66 6.52 1.51 11.69
C SER A 66 7.35 1.80 10.43
N ASN A 67 8.40 2.60 10.59
CA ASN A 67 9.37 2.92 9.51
C ASN A 67 8.72 3.41 8.20
N GLY A 68 7.57 4.07 8.30
CA GLY A 68 6.79 4.48 7.14
C GLY A 68 7.46 5.62 6.38
N LYS A 69 7.65 5.45 5.07
CA LYS A 69 8.19 6.45 4.15
C LYS A 69 7.38 6.51 2.87
N VAL A 70 7.36 7.70 2.28
CA VAL A 70 6.74 7.96 0.99
C VAL A 70 7.67 8.78 0.11
N ASN A 71 7.77 8.40 -1.15
CA ASN A 71 8.49 9.13 -2.18
C ASN A 71 7.71 9.04 -3.50
N GLY A 72 7.11 10.16 -3.91
CA GLY A 72 6.24 10.18 -5.07
C GLY A 72 5.03 9.27 -4.87
N GLY A 73 4.76 8.39 -5.83
CA GLY A 73 3.69 7.39 -5.76
C GLY A 73 4.05 6.12 -4.99
N LYS A 74 5.24 6.04 -4.40
CA LYS A 74 5.73 4.83 -3.70
C LYS A 74 5.68 5.00 -2.18
N ILE A 75 5.27 3.95 -1.50
CA ILE A 75 5.19 3.86 -0.03
C ILE A 75 5.94 2.62 0.46
N THR A 76 6.67 2.75 1.57
CA THR A 76 7.28 1.62 2.27
C THR A 76 6.97 1.71 3.75
N PHE A 77 6.72 0.59 4.41
CA PHE A 77 6.50 0.55 5.86
C PHE A 77 6.70 -0.86 6.43
N THR A 78 6.78 -0.97 7.75
CA THR A 78 6.79 -2.25 8.46
C THR A 78 5.59 -2.39 9.38
N THR A 79 5.14 -3.62 9.59
CA THR A 79 4.15 -3.98 10.62
C THR A 79 4.66 -5.18 11.39
N ASP A 80 4.63 -5.08 12.72
CA ASP A 80 5.20 -6.07 13.63
C ASP A 80 4.11 -6.59 14.57
N GLN A 81 4.01 -7.90 14.71
CA GLN A 81 3.05 -8.53 15.62
C GLN A 81 3.60 -9.83 16.21
N GLU A 82 3.14 -10.16 17.41
CA GLU A 82 3.36 -11.47 18.02
C GLU A 82 2.12 -12.34 17.86
N LEU A 83 2.28 -13.49 17.19
CA LEU A 83 1.19 -14.44 16.96
C LEU A 83 1.63 -15.83 17.42
N ARG A 84 0.92 -16.36 18.42
CA ARG A 84 1.18 -17.71 18.98
C ARG A 84 2.65 -17.93 19.35
N GLY A 85 3.27 -16.92 19.96
CA GLY A 85 4.68 -16.95 20.38
C GLY A 85 5.71 -16.73 19.26
N ASN A 86 5.27 -16.47 18.02
CA ASN A 86 6.16 -16.08 16.93
C ASN A 86 6.15 -14.58 16.71
N LYS A 87 7.33 -13.99 16.56
CA LYS A 87 7.49 -12.61 16.08
C LYS A 87 7.35 -12.60 14.57
N ILE A 88 6.36 -11.89 14.07
CA ILE A 88 6.09 -11.73 12.64
C ILE A 88 6.33 -10.27 12.28
N GLU A 89 7.39 -10.05 11.50
CA GLU A 89 7.69 -8.76 10.89
C GLU A 89 7.30 -8.82 9.41
N GLN A 90 6.60 -7.79 8.94
CA GLN A 90 6.23 -7.67 7.54
C GLN A 90 6.74 -6.34 6.99
N ALA A 91 7.62 -6.41 6.00
CA ALA A 91 8.12 -5.25 5.29
C ALA A 91 7.33 -5.07 3.99
N TRP A 92 6.62 -3.96 3.90
CA TRP A 92 5.69 -3.62 2.84
C TRP A 92 6.29 -2.63 1.85
N ASN A 93 6.05 -2.88 0.56
CA ASN A 93 6.33 -1.96 -0.53
C ASN A 93 5.05 -1.72 -1.30
N GLY A 94 4.78 -0.47 -1.67
CA GLY A 94 3.53 -0.10 -2.32
C GLY A 94 3.69 0.94 -3.40
N GLU A 95 2.77 0.92 -4.35
CA GLU A 95 2.63 1.89 -5.43
C GLU A 95 1.17 2.31 -5.61
N VAL A 96 0.95 3.63 -5.67
CA VAL A 96 -0.37 4.24 -5.88
C VAL A 96 -0.60 4.58 -7.35
N ASN A 97 -1.73 4.13 -7.86
CA ASN A 97 -2.25 4.40 -9.19
C ASN A 97 -3.68 4.94 -9.07
N GLY A 98 -3.81 6.25 -8.79
CA GLY A 98 -5.11 6.91 -8.57
C GLY A 98 -5.80 6.41 -7.30
N ASP A 99 -6.86 5.63 -7.47
CA ASP A 99 -7.64 5.02 -6.39
C ASP A 99 -7.25 3.56 -6.10
N GLU A 100 -6.18 3.07 -6.72
CA GLU A 100 -5.61 1.76 -6.44
C GLU A 100 -4.26 1.89 -5.73
N LEU A 101 -4.05 1.08 -4.69
CA LEU A 101 -2.79 0.90 -4.01
C LEU A 101 -2.42 -0.58 -4.09
N ILE A 102 -1.31 -0.90 -4.77
CA ILE A 102 -0.81 -2.27 -4.87
C ILE A 102 0.34 -2.42 -3.87
N LEU A 103 0.21 -3.37 -2.96
CA LEU A 103 1.25 -3.69 -1.98
C LEU A 103 1.87 -5.06 -2.25
N THR A 104 3.16 -5.21 -1.99
CA THR A 104 3.82 -6.50 -1.80
C THR A 104 4.51 -6.51 -0.44
N ARG A 105 4.84 -7.70 0.07
CA ARG A 105 5.57 -7.81 1.34
C ARG A 105 6.60 -8.93 1.37
N THR A 106 7.64 -8.68 2.15
CA THR A 106 8.48 -9.73 2.74
C THR A 106 7.96 -10.07 4.14
N ILE A 107 7.99 -11.35 4.51
CA ILE A 107 7.56 -11.82 5.82
C ILE A 107 8.77 -12.46 6.50
N LEU A 108 9.08 -12.01 7.72
CA LEU A 108 10.04 -12.64 8.60
C LEU A 108 9.28 -13.27 9.78
N VAL A 109 9.60 -14.53 10.09
CA VAL A 109 9.10 -15.24 11.26
C VAL A 109 10.30 -15.56 12.15
N ASN A 110 10.35 -14.97 13.35
CA ASN A 110 11.48 -15.06 14.27
C ASN A 110 12.83 -14.74 13.57
N GLY A 111 12.84 -13.68 12.75
CA GLY A 111 14.01 -13.23 11.99
C GLY A 111 14.36 -14.06 10.76
N ARG A 112 13.59 -15.10 10.41
CA ARG A 112 13.82 -15.94 9.23
C ARG A 112 12.82 -15.62 8.13
N THR A 113 13.28 -15.49 6.89
CA THR A 113 12.39 -15.26 5.75
C THR A 113 11.42 -16.41 5.56
N TYR A 114 10.13 -16.08 5.61
CA TYR A 114 9.05 -16.96 5.22
C TYR A 114 8.74 -16.74 3.73
N ARG A 115 8.87 -17.81 2.93
CA ARG A 115 8.61 -17.79 1.46
C ARG A 115 7.35 -18.54 1.07
N GLY A 116 6.36 -18.59 1.95
CA GLY A 116 5.08 -19.20 1.65
C GLY A 116 4.05 -18.20 1.15
N ARG A 117 2.77 -18.55 1.27
CA ARG A 117 1.64 -17.75 0.82
C ARG A 117 1.68 -16.33 1.37
N GLY A 118 1.46 -15.35 0.49
CA GLY A 118 1.46 -13.94 0.83
C GLY A 118 2.85 -13.31 0.95
N TYR A 119 3.93 -14.05 0.67
CA TYR A 119 5.26 -13.50 0.40
C TYR A 119 5.32 -13.05 -1.07
N ASP A 120 5.69 -11.80 -1.30
CA ASP A 120 5.82 -11.19 -2.63
C ASP A 120 4.56 -11.31 -3.53
N GLU A 121 3.41 -11.63 -2.92
CA GLU A 121 2.13 -11.65 -3.61
C GLU A 121 1.51 -10.24 -3.60
N PRO A 122 0.97 -9.77 -4.73
CA PRO A 122 0.34 -8.45 -4.81
C PRO A 122 -0.98 -8.42 -4.04
N VAL A 123 -1.13 -7.38 -3.23
CA VAL A 123 -2.32 -7.06 -2.46
C VAL A 123 -2.89 -5.77 -3.02
N LYS A 124 -4.00 -5.89 -3.73
CA LYS A 124 -4.69 -4.73 -4.31
C LYS A 124 -5.67 -4.15 -3.29
N LEU A 125 -5.46 -2.89 -2.94
CA LEU A 125 -6.36 -2.08 -2.14
C LEU A 125 -6.96 -0.97 -3.00
N THR A 126 -8.17 -0.57 -2.66
CA THR A 126 -8.88 0.56 -3.27
C THR A 126 -9.16 1.62 -2.21
N ARG A 127 -9.13 2.89 -2.60
CA ARG A 127 -9.50 3.97 -1.69
C ARG A 127 -10.91 3.77 -1.17
N ALA A 128 -11.10 3.90 0.15
CA ALA A 128 -12.42 3.90 0.74
C ALA A 128 -13.19 5.16 0.31
N ARG A 129 -14.46 4.98 -0.06
CA ARG A 129 -15.37 6.09 -0.37
C ARG A 129 -15.94 6.70 0.90
#